data_AF-A0AAE5LUP1-F1
#
_entry.id   AF-A0AAE5LUP1-F1
#
_cell.length_a   1.000
_cell.length_b   1.000
_cell.length_c   1.000
_cell.angle_alpha   90.00
_cell.angle_beta   90.00
_cell.angle_gamma   90.00
#
_symmetry.space_group_name_H-M   'P 1'
#
loop_
_entity.id
_entity.type
_entity.pdbx_description
1 polymer ?
#
loop_
_entity_poly.entity_id
_entity_poly.type
_entity_poly.pdbx_seq_one_letter_code
_entity_poly.pdbx_strand_id
1 'polypeptide(L)'
;MFRRILTLVGITEILAPERLISSAESVVAENPEQCQLKSWVVPAARVEGICYLYMVWQSPQTYTAFKKVLGVVGILALVFPQQFIQYATESVYENGDAVIWKPWVYPLCRVVGVLYLLLSLATAVRSGSID
;
A
#
# COMPACT_ATOMS: atom_id res chain seq x y z
N MET A 1 -10.71 -15.98 -7.05
CA MET A 1 -9.95 -15.14 -8.00
C MET A 1 -9.12 -14.05 -7.32
N PHE A 2 -9.68 -13.30 -6.37
CA PHE A 2 -8.97 -12.24 -5.64
C PHE A 2 -7.60 -12.67 -5.06
N ARG A 3 -7.53 -13.81 -4.36
CA ARG A 3 -6.26 -14.35 -3.83
C ARG A 3 -5.16 -14.53 -4.90
N ARG A 4 -5.50 -14.94 -6.13
CA ARG A 4 -4.52 -15.10 -7.21
C ARG A 4 -3.95 -13.77 -7.67
N ILE A 5 -4.80 -12.74 -7.79
CA ILE A 5 -4.38 -11.38 -8.14
C ILE A 5 -3.44 -10.84 -7.07
N LEU A 6 -3.83 -10.94 -5.79
CA LEU A 6 -2.98 -10.54 -4.68
C LEU A 6 -1.64 -11.29 -4.64
N THR A 7 -1.66 -12.58 -4.96
CA THR A 7 -0.45 -13.40 -5.02
C THR A 7 0.50 -12.93 -6.12
N LEU A 8 -0.02 -12.61 -7.31
CA LEU A 8 0.80 -12.09 -8.40
C LEU A 8 1.44 -10.73 -8.06
N VAL A 9 0.68 -9.85 -7.42
CA VAL A 9 1.18 -8.55 -6.93
C VAL A 9 2.32 -8.77 -5.93
N GLY A 10 2.10 -9.58 -4.89
CA GLY A 10 3.13 -9.85 -3.89
C GLY A 10 4.38 -10.52 -4.45
N ILE A 11 4.25 -11.45 -5.42
CA ILE A 11 5.42 -12.05 -6.09
C ILE A 11 6.20 -10.99 -6.87
N THR A 12 5.51 -10.09 -7.55
CA THR A 12 6.16 -9.02 -8.35
C THR A 12 6.89 -8.04 -7.43
N GLU A 13 6.29 -7.70 -6.29
CA GLU A 13 6.87 -6.87 -5.24
C GLU A 13 8.16 -7.48 -4.67
N ILE A 14 8.19 -8.80 -4.47
CA ILE A 14 9.39 -9.49 -3.99
C ILE A 14 10.48 -9.54 -5.06
N LEU A 15 10.13 -9.88 -6.31
CA LEU A 15 11.10 -10.16 -7.37
C LEU A 15 11.65 -8.89 -8.02
N ALA A 16 10.83 -7.86 -8.16
CA ALA A 16 11.18 -6.64 -8.88
C ALA A 16 10.64 -5.37 -8.18
N PRO A 17 10.96 -5.17 -6.89
CA PRO A 17 10.50 -3.99 -6.13
C PRO A 17 10.92 -2.68 -6.81
N GLU A 18 12.16 -2.59 -7.28
CA GLU A 18 12.70 -1.38 -7.94
C GLU A 18 11.90 -1.02 -9.20
N ARG A 19 11.53 -2.02 -10.02
CA ARG A 19 10.76 -1.77 -11.24
C ARG A 19 9.34 -1.33 -10.92
N LEU A 20 8.72 -1.91 -9.89
CA LEU A 20 7.40 -1.50 -9.44
C LEU A 20 7.41 -0.07 -8.90
N ILE A 21 8.38 0.26 -8.04
CA ILE A 21 8.51 1.60 -7.45
C ILE A 21 8.79 2.62 -8.55
N SER A 22 9.77 2.38 -9.42
CA SER A 22 10.10 3.28 -10.53
C SER A 22 8.93 3.47 -11.51
N SER A 23 8.18 2.40 -11.80
CA SER A 23 6.98 2.50 -12.64
C SER A 23 5.90 3.33 -11.95
N ALA A 24 5.67 3.11 -10.65
CA ALA A 24 4.71 3.90 -9.89
C ALA A 24 5.12 5.38 -9.87
N GLU A 25 6.37 5.68 -9.54
CA GLU A 25 6.94 7.04 -9.54
C GLU A 25 6.75 7.72 -10.89
N SER A 26 7.04 7.03 -12.00
CA SER A 26 6.86 7.60 -13.34
C SER A 26 5.43 8.04 -13.63
N VAL A 27 4.45 7.42 -12.96
CA VAL A 27 3.03 7.75 -13.10
C VAL A 27 2.65 8.87 -12.13
N VAL A 28 3.03 8.76 -10.86
CA VAL A 28 2.50 9.62 -9.77
C VAL A 28 3.35 10.85 -9.46
N ALA A 29 4.66 10.81 -9.71
CA ALA A 29 5.56 11.94 -9.48
C ALA A 29 5.62 12.87 -10.70
N GLU A 30 5.83 14.15 -10.46
CA GLU A 30 6.11 15.14 -11.51
C GLU A 30 7.57 15.12 -11.95
N ASN A 31 8.49 14.77 -11.04
CA ASN A 31 9.93 14.72 -11.24
C ASN A 31 10.55 13.36 -10.83
N PRO A 32 10.16 12.25 -11.49
CA PRO A 32 10.58 10.91 -11.12
C PRO A 32 12.10 10.70 -11.14
N GLU A 33 12.82 11.39 -12.02
CA GLU A 33 14.29 11.31 -12.14
C GLU A 33 15.06 11.90 -10.96
N GLN A 34 14.41 12.71 -10.13
CA GLN A 34 15.01 13.33 -8.94
C GLN A 34 14.68 12.56 -7.65
N CYS A 35 13.84 11.53 -7.74
CA CYS A 35 13.43 10.72 -6.61
C CYS A 35 14.53 9.70 -6.25
N GLN A 36 15.23 9.93 -5.13
CA GLN A 36 16.23 9.00 -4.61
C GLN A 36 15.67 8.23 -3.41
N LEU A 37 15.52 6.92 -3.57
CA LEU A 37 15.05 6.03 -2.51
C LEU A 37 16.15 5.77 -1.50
N LYS A 38 15.79 5.71 -0.21
CA LYS A 38 16.73 5.24 0.83
C LYS A 38 17.10 3.78 0.57
N SER A 39 18.34 3.42 0.88
CA SER A 39 18.90 2.08 0.66
C SER A 39 18.11 0.93 1.31
N TRP A 40 17.34 1.20 2.38
CA TRP A 40 16.54 0.20 3.08
C TRP A 40 15.17 -0.06 2.45
N VAL A 41 14.67 0.81 1.55
CA VAL A 41 13.34 0.72 0.97
C VAL A 41 13.17 -0.55 0.16
N VAL A 42 14.14 -0.85 -0.70
CA VAL A 42 14.09 -2.05 -1.56
C VAL A 42 14.09 -3.34 -0.73
N PRO A 43 14.98 -3.52 0.27
CA PRO A 43 14.88 -4.62 1.23
C PRO A 43 13.53 -4.67 1.97
N ALA A 44 13.02 -3.53 2.45
CA ALA A 44 11.76 -3.48 3.18
C ALA A 44 10.56 -3.87 2.31
N ALA A 45 10.51 -3.42 1.06
CA ALA A 45 9.47 -3.80 0.10
C ALA A 45 9.46 -5.32 -0.17
N ARG A 46 10.64 -5.96 -0.22
CA ARG A 46 10.70 -7.44 -0.32
C ARG A 46 10.13 -8.12 0.92
N VAL A 47 10.46 -7.62 2.11
CA VAL A 47 9.91 -8.14 3.36
C VAL A 47 8.40 -7.92 3.42
N GLU A 48 7.92 -6.75 3.00
CA GLU A 48 6.49 -6.42 2.91
C GLU A 48 5.78 -7.38 1.98
N GLY A 49 6.28 -7.61 0.76
CA GLY A 49 5.73 -8.57 -0.17
C GLY A 49 5.67 -10.00 0.40
N ILE A 50 6.69 -10.44 1.15
CA ILE A 50 6.68 -11.76 1.82
C ILE A 50 5.60 -11.80 2.91
N CYS A 51 5.54 -10.79 3.78
CA CYS A 51 4.54 -10.68 4.83
C CYS A 51 3.12 -10.66 4.23
N TYR A 52 2.93 -9.92 3.14
CA TYR A 52 1.69 -9.83 2.41
C TYR A 52 1.26 -11.20 1.88
N LEU A 53 2.14 -11.91 1.18
CA LEU A 53 1.86 -13.26 0.69
C LEU A 53 1.54 -14.23 1.83
N TYR A 54 2.30 -14.16 2.92
CA TYR A 54 2.07 -15.00 4.10
C TYR A 54 0.68 -14.76 4.69
N MET A 55 0.27 -13.50 4.86
CA MET A 55 -1.05 -13.15 5.39
C MET A 55 -2.20 -13.59 4.46
N VAL A 56 -1.98 -13.58 3.15
CA VAL A 56 -2.97 -14.04 2.16
C VAL A 56 -3.16 -15.56 2.19
N TRP A 57 -2.09 -16.32 2.46
CA TRP A 57 -2.09 -17.79 2.31
C TRP A 57 -2.25 -18.58 3.60
N GLN A 58 -1.88 -18.03 4.76
CA GLN A 58 -1.71 -18.88 5.95
C GLN A 58 -3.02 -19.29 6.63
N SER A 59 -3.92 -18.36 6.97
CA SER A 59 -5.15 -18.71 7.68
C SER A 59 -6.28 -17.68 7.49
N PRO A 60 -7.56 -18.08 7.65
CA PRO A 60 -8.69 -17.14 7.67
C PRO A 60 -8.58 -16.07 8.78
N GLN A 61 -7.95 -16.40 9.91
CA GLN A 61 -7.74 -15.49 11.03
C GLN A 61 -6.72 -14.41 10.68
N THR A 62 -5.57 -14.81 10.12
CA THR A 62 -4.52 -13.88 9.63
C THR A 62 -5.07 -12.97 8.53
N TYR A 63 -5.89 -13.51 7.63
CA TYR A 63 -6.55 -12.74 6.58
C TYR A 63 -7.55 -11.71 7.12
N THR A 64 -8.22 -12.02 8.23
CA THR A 64 -9.13 -11.08 8.91
C THR A 64 -8.35 -9.98 9.64
N ALA A 65 -7.25 -10.33 10.33
CA ALA A 65 -6.36 -9.36 10.96
C ALA A 65 -5.77 -8.40 9.93
N PHE A 66 -5.30 -8.91 8.78
CA PHE A 66 -4.81 -8.11 7.67
C PHE A 66 -5.85 -7.07 7.19
N LYS A 67 -7.11 -7.46 7.05
CA LYS A 67 -8.19 -6.53 6.67
C LYS A 67 -8.50 -5.48 7.72
N LYS A 68 -8.33 -5.77 9.01
CA LYS A 68 -8.45 -4.75 10.06
C LYS A 68 -7.35 -3.70 9.93
N VAL A 69 -6.11 -4.14 9.70
CA VAL A 69 -4.97 -3.24 9.44
C VAL A 69 -5.23 -2.38 8.21
N LEU A 70 -5.68 -2.98 7.10
CA LEU A 70 -6.09 -2.23 5.91
C LEU A 70 -7.16 -1.18 6.23
N GLY A 71 -8.15 -1.52 7.07
CA GLY A 71 -9.18 -0.57 7.51
C GLY A 71 -8.59 0.66 8.21
N VAL A 72 -7.65 0.45 9.14
CA VAL A 72 -6.95 1.55 9.85
C VAL A 72 -6.15 2.41 8.87
N VAL A 73 -5.35 1.79 8.01
CA VAL A 73 -4.58 2.50 6.97
C VAL A 73 -5.51 3.25 6.02
N GLY A 74 -6.65 2.64 5.67
CA GLY A 74 -7.65 3.24 4.81
C GLY A 74 -8.30 4.49 5.40
N ILE A 75 -8.55 4.51 6.70
CA ILE A 75 -9.03 5.72 7.41
C ILE A 75 -7.98 6.82 7.32
N LEU A 76 -6.72 6.52 7.61
CA LEU A 76 -5.63 7.49 7.55
C LEU A 76 -5.48 8.07 6.14
N ALA A 77 -5.45 7.22 5.13
CA ALA A 77 -5.37 7.62 3.72
C ALA A 77 -6.59 8.45 3.26
N LEU A 78 -7.78 8.15 3.78
CA LEU A 78 -9.01 8.87 3.43
C LEU A 78 -9.09 10.25 4.08
N VAL A 79 -8.85 10.32 5.39
CA VAL A 79 -9.03 11.54 6.19
C VAL A 79 -7.84 12.48 6.05
N PHE A 80 -6.62 11.93 6.05
CA PHE A 80 -5.37 12.69 6.07
C PHE A 80 -4.46 12.32 4.88
N PRO A 81 -4.93 12.43 3.62
CA PRO A 81 -4.15 11.99 2.46
C PRO A 81 -2.85 12.78 2.30
N GLN A 82 -2.84 14.07 2.63
CA GLN A 82 -1.65 14.90 2.48
C GLN A 82 -0.57 14.50 3.48
N GLN A 83 -0.93 14.37 4.76
CA GLN A 83 -0.03 13.95 5.83
C GLN A 83 0.45 12.52 5.61
N PHE A 84 -0.44 11.64 5.15
CA PHE A 84 -0.10 10.25 4.82
C PHE A 84 0.95 10.18 3.71
N ILE A 85 0.74 10.88 2.61
CA ILE A 85 1.69 10.93 1.48
C ILE A 85 2.99 11.61 1.90
N GLN A 86 2.94 12.71 2.64
CA GLN A 86 4.13 13.41 3.12
C GLN A 86 4.98 12.51 4.03
N TYR A 87 4.37 11.88 5.03
CA TYR A 87 5.06 10.96 5.93
C TYR A 87 5.66 9.75 5.20
N ALA A 88 4.91 9.18 4.25
CA ALA A 88 5.42 8.10 3.40
C ALA A 88 6.62 8.57 2.56
N THR A 89 6.55 9.79 2.03
CA THR A 89 7.62 10.38 1.21
C THR A 89 8.88 10.60 2.04
N GLU A 90 8.78 11.24 3.19
CA GLU A 90 9.91 11.48 4.11
C GLU A 90 10.51 10.16 4.64
N SER A 91 9.68 9.13 4.81
CA SER A 91 10.14 7.81 5.23
C SER A 91 10.97 7.16 4.12
N VAL A 92 10.47 7.17 2.88
CA VAL A 92 10.99 6.38 1.76
C VAL A 92 12.13 7.07 1.00
N TYR A 93 12.09 8.39 0.82
CA TYR A 93 13.04 9.11 -0.02
C TYR A 93 14.15 9.77 0.80
N GLU A 94 15.37 9.80 0.26
CA GLU A 94 16.51 10.48 0.88
C GLU A 94 16.24 11.99 1.01
N ASN A 95 15.67 12.61 -0.02
CA ASN A 95 15.24 14.01 -0.03
C ASN A 95 13.74 14.10 -0.26
N GLY A 96 12.95 13.88 0.80
CA GLY A 96 11.48 13.86 0.71
C GLY A 96 10.86 15.16 0.17
N ASP A 97 11.44 16.32 0.52
CA ASP A 97 10.98 17.64 0.06
C ASP A 97 11.21 17.87 -1.44
N ALA A 98 12.11 17.10 -2.06
CA ALA A 98 12.37 17.20 -3.50
C ALA A 98 11.31 16.45 -4.33
N VAL A 99 10.48 15.60 -3.72
CA VAL A 99 9.48 14.81 -4.45
C VAL A 99 8.22 15.63 -4.65
N ILE A 100 7.91 15.94 -5.91
CA ILE A 100 6.71 16.68 -6.29
C ILE A 100 5.68 15.68 -6.79
N TRP A 101 4.60 15.50 -6.02
CA TRP A 101 3.50 14.63 -6.41
C TRP A 101 2.50 15.35 -7.31
N LYS A 102 1.97 14.64 -8.31
CA LYS A 102 0.88 15.17 -9.13
C LYS A 102 -0.35 15.47 -8.25
N PRO A 103 -1.14 16.52 -8.52
CA PRO A 103 -2.29 16.89 -7.69
C PRO A 103 -3.36 15.79 -7.54
N TRP A 104 -3.45 14.87 -8.51
CA TRP A 104 -4.40 13.77 -8.50
C TRP A 104 -3.95 12.58 -7.60
N VAL A 105 -2.73 12.58 -7.07
CA VAL A 105 -2.24 11.55 -6.13
C VAL A 105 -3.04 11.58 -4.83
N TYR A 106 -3.37 12.76 -4.31
CA TYR A 106 -4.16 12.89 -3.09
C TYR A 106 -5.60 12.34 -3.21
N PRO A 107 -6.38 12.65 -4.27
CA PRO A 107 -7.67 12.00 -4.48
C PRO A 107 -7.53 10.50 -4.78
N LEU A 108 -6.48 10.05 -5.48
CA LEU A 108 -6.23 8.61 -5.63
C LEU A 108 -6.01 7.93 -4.26
N CYS A 109 -5.21 8.54 -3.39
CA CYS A 109 -4.95 8.04 -2.03
C CYS A 109 -6.27 7.89 -1.24
N ARG A 110 -7.18 8.86 -1.36
CA ARG A 110 -8.53 8.76 -0.76
C ARG A 110 -9.34 7.61 -1.34
N VAL A 111 -9.34 7.43 -2.66
CA VAL A 111 -10.06 6.32 -3.31
C VAL A 111 -9.53 4.97 -2.82
N VAL A 112 -8.20 4.81 -2.74
CA VAL A 112 -7.57 3.62 -2.18
C VAL A 112 -7.98 3.43 -0.71
N GLY A 113 -8.01 4.51 0.07
CA GLY A 113 -8.46 4.49 1.46
C GLY A 113 -9.91 4.01 1.62
N VAL A 114 -10.82 4.47 0.77
CA VAL A 114 -12.21 3.97 0.71
C VAL A 114 -12.25 2.49 0.37
N LEU A 115 -11.47 2.04 -0.62
CA LEU A 115 -11.43 0.63 -1.01
C LEU A 115 -10.95 -0.25 0.16
N TYR A 116 -9.92 0.18 0.88
CA TYR A 116 -9.41 -0.55 2.05
C TYR A 116 -10.44 -0.59 3.19
N LEU A 117 -11.13 0.51 3.45
CA LEU A 117 -12.23 0.58 4.39
C LEU A 117 -13.37 -0.38 4.03
N LEU A 118 -13.80 -0.39 2.77
CA LEU A 118 -14.86 -1.29 2.29
C LEU A 118 -14.44 -2.76 2.41
N LEU A 119 -13.19 -3.09 2.10
CA LEU A 119 -12.66 -4.45 2.27
C LEU A 119 -12.65 -4.88 3.74
N SER A 120 -12.37 -3.96 4.66
CA SER A 120 -12.40 -4.19 6.11
C SER A 120 -13.83 -4.39 6.62
N LEU A 121 -14.75 -3.51 6.21
CA LEU A 121 -16.16 -3.57 6.60
C LEU A 121 -16.87 -4.80 6.03
N ALA A 122 -16.58 -5.18 4.79
CA ALA A 122 -17.13 -6.39 4.18
C ALA A 122 -16.78 -7.66 4.96
N THR A 123 -15.65 -7.68 5.68
CA THR A 123 -15.37 -8.76 6.65
C THR A 123 -16.11 -8.65 7.96
N ALA A 124 -16.30 -7.45 8.50
CA ALA A 124 -17.07 -7.25 9.72
C ALA A 124 -18.52 -7.71 9.54
N VAL A 125 -19.16 -7.32 8.43
CA VAL A 125 -20.55 -7.72 8.10
C VAL A 125 -20.67 -9.24 7.94
N ARG A 126 -19.68 -9.88 7.32
CA ARG A 126 -19.70 -11.34 7.13
C ARG A 126 -19.42 -12.13 8.41
N SER A 127 -18.69 -11.54 9.36
CA SER A 127 -18.42 -12.12 10.67
C SER A 127 -19.60 -12.00 11.63
N GLY A 128 -20.51 -11.03 11.45
CA GLY A 128 -21.72 -10.85 12.26
C GLY A 128 -22.98 -11.56 11.74
N SER A 129 -22.85 -12.39 10.68
CA SER A 129 -23.94 -13.20 10.11
C SER A 129 -23.90 -14.66 10.56
N ILE A 130 -22.99 -15.01 11.46
CA ILE A 130 -22.95 -16.32 12.13
C ILE A 130 -22.93 -16.01 13.63
N ASP A 131 -24.09 -15.70 14.16
CA ASP A 131 -24.48 -15.92 15.56
C ASP A 131 -25.96 -16.29 15.55
#